data_AF-A0A7W0Y9K9-F1
#
_entry.id   AF-A0A7W0Y9K9-F1
#
_cell.length_a   1.000
_cell.length_b   1.000
_cell.length_c   1.000
_cell.angle_alpha   90.00
_cell.angle_beta   90.00
_cell.angle_gamma   90.00
#
_symmetry.space_group_name_H-M   'P 1'
#
loop_
_entity.id
_entity.type
_entity.pdbx_description
1 polymer ?
#
loop_
_entity_poly.entity_id
_entity_poly.type
_entity_poly.pdbx_seq_one_letter_code
_entity_poly.pdbx_strand_id
1 'polypeptide(L)'
;MGSADSFTLIDEADPALVYLIFTWIRSHYGPSHPASDAVIGRLLAISDRYTAVPKKMKEGQADPVVAWFEESYSYKDLGSKEFIELIIEKLEG
;
A
#
# COMPACT_ATOMS: atom_id res chain seq x y z
N MET A 1 -19.43 -6.16 5.57
CA MET A 1 -18.78 -5.55 4.38
C MET A 1 -18.67 -6.62 3.32
N GLY A 2 -19.52 -6.54 2.30
CA GLY A 2 -19.45 -7.43 1.14
C GLY A 2 -18.38 -6.96 0.17
N SER A 3 -18.00 -7.81 -0.78
CA SER A 3 -17.03 -7.45 -1.82
C SER A 3 -17.44 -6.28 -2.71
N ALA A 4 -18.74 -5.97 -2.77
CA ALA A 4 -19.26 -4.79 -3.46
C ALA A 4 -18.87 -3.49 -2.73
N ASP A 5 -18.85 -3.50 -1.39
CA ASP A 5 -18.46 -2.33 -0.58
C ASP A 5 -16.96 -2.02 -0.76
N SER A 6 -16.13 -3.05 -0.92
CA SER A 6 -14.69 -2.89 -1.16
C SER A 6 -14.37 -2.24 -2.51
N PHE A 7 -15.25 -2.34 -3.51
CA PHE A 7 -15.03 -1.75 -4.83
C PHE A 7 -15.13 -0.22 -4.77
N THR A 8 -16.22 0.31 -4.19
CA THR A 8 -16.41 1.76 -4.03
C THR A 8 -15.28 2.38 -3.21
N LEU A 9 -14.91 1.73 -2.11
CA LEU A 9 -13.83 2.20 -1.25
C LEU A 9 -12.47 2.26 -1.97
N ILE A 10 -12.19 1.32 -2.88
CA ILE A 10 -10.96 1.34 -3.67
C ILE A 10 -11.02 2.43 -4.73
N ASP A 11 -12.13 2.59 -5.44
CA ASP A 11 -12.26 3.61 -6.49
C ASP A 11 -12.12 5.04 -5.91
N GLU A 12 -12.60 5.24 -4.70
CA GLU A 12 -12.45 6.49 -3.93
C GLU A 12 -11.09 6.59 -3.19
N ALA A 13 -10.35 5.49 -3.04
CA ALA A 13 -9.09 5.50 -2.29
C ALA A 13 -8.03 6.36 -2.98
N ASP A 14 -7.32 7.14 -2.18
CA ASP A 14 -6.17 7.92 -2.62
C ASP A 14 -5.07 6.99 -3.24
N PRO A 15 -4.62 7.25 -4.47
CA PRO A 15 -3.62 6.41 -5.13
C PRO A 15 -2.29 6.31 -4.37
N ALA A 16 -1.82 7.38 -3.74
CA ALA A 16 -0.58 7.39 -2.98
C ALA A 16 -0.67 6.45 -1.78
N LEU A 17 -1.79 6.49 -1.03
CA LEU A 17 -2.02 5.58 0.09
C LEU A 17 -2.09 4.12 -0.35
N VAL A 18 -2.75 3.84 -1.49
CA VAL A 18 -2.78 2.48 -2.07
C VAL A 18 -1.37 1.99 -2.37
N TYR A 19 -0.55 2.81 -3.06
CA TYR A 19 0.83 2.47 -3.37
C TYR A 19 1.65 2.23 -2.10
N LEU A 20 1.65 3.19 -1.18
CA LEU A 20 2.39 3.15 0.07
C LEU A 20 2.08 1.88 0.87
N ILE A 21 0.80 1.56 1.07
CA ILE A 21 0.38 0.38 1.84
C ILE A 21 0.80 -0.91 1.14
N PHE A 22 0.55 -1.05 -0.15
CA PHE A 22 0.91 -2.27 -0.87
C PHE A 22 2.42 -2.49 -0.91
N THR A 23 3.20 -1.42 -1.07
CA THR A 23 4.67 -1.49 -1.09
C THR A 23 5.21 -1.81 0.29
N TRP A 24 4.65 -1.23 1.36
CA TRP A 24 5.01 -1.58 2.73
C TRP A 24 4.75 -3.06 3.04
N ILE A 25 3.56 -3.58 2.70
CA ILE A 25 3.22 -5.00 2.91
C ILE A 25 4.18 -5.90 2.13
N ARG A 26 4.45 -5.61 0.84
CA ARG A 26 5.38 -6.42 0.04
C ARG A 26 6.81 -6.39 0.61
N SER A 27 7.23 -5.26 1.16
CA SER A 27 8.57 -5.11 1.74
C SER A 27 8.72 -5.90 3.04
N HIS A 28 7.67 -5.92 3.87
CA HIS A 28 7.64 -6.62 5.15
C HIS A 28 7.44 -8.13 5.02
N TYR A 29 6.61 -8.56 4.07
CA TYR A 29 6.33 -9.96 3.79
C TYR A 29 7.16 -10.48 2.62
N GLY A 30 8.46 -10.16 2.64
CA GLY A 30 9.41 -10.66 1.65
C GLY A 30 9.63 -12.17 1.73
N PRO A 31 10.44 -12.76 0.83
CA PRO A 31 10.54 -14.22 0.64
C PRO A 31 10.92 -15.03 1.88
N SER A 32 11.62 -14.43 2.84
CA SER A 32 12.04 -15.09 4.09
C SER A 32 10.98 -15.04 5.20
N HIS A 33 9.87 -14.32 5.01
CA HIS A 33 8.83 -14.20 6.02
C HIS A 33 7.94 -15.47 6.04
N PRO A 34 7.67 -16.08 7.20
CA PRO A 34 6.87 -17.32 7.28
C PRO A 34 5.48 -17.23 6.65
N ALA A 35 4.90 -16.03 6.62
CA ALA A 35 3.58 -15.75 6.04
C ALA A 35 3.64 -15.15 4.61
N SER A 36 4.82 -15.12 3.97
CA SER A 36 5.03 -14.49 2.65
C SER A 36 4.02 -14.97 1.61
N ASP A 37 3.94 -16.28 1.36
CA ASP A 37 3.10 -16.83 0.29
C ASP A 37 1.62 -16.49 0.48
N ALA A 38 1.13 -16.56 1.72
CA ALA A 38 -0.27 -16.27 2.04
C ALA A 38 -0.59 -14.78 1.83
N VAL A 39 0.27 -13.88 2.31
CA VAL A 39 0.04 -12.43 2.23
C VAL A 39 0.23 -11.91 0.81
N ILE A 40 1.32 -12.30 0.15
CA ILE A 40 1.58 -11.91 -1.25
C ILE A 40 0.53 -12.50 -2.17
N GLY A 41 0.14 -13.77 -1.98
CA GLY A 41 -0.96 -14.39 -2.72
C GLY A 41 -2.28 -13.62 -2.57
N ARG A 42 -2.57 -13.08 -1.38
CA ARG A 42 -3.75 -12.24 -1.17
C ARG A 42 -3.65 -10.89 -1.87
N LEU A 43 -2.49 -10.24 -1.87
CA LEU A 43 -2.28 -8.99 -2.61
C LEU A 43 -2.44 -9.19 -4.12
N LEU A 44 -1.92 -10.29 -4.66
CA LEU A 44 -2.09 -10.65 -6.07
C LEU A 44 -3.56 -10.90 -6.40
N ALA A 45 -4.25 -11.72 -5.61
CA ALA A 45 -5.68 -11.99 -5.81
C ALA A 45 -6.54 -10.71 -5.76
N ILE A 46 -6.20 -9.74 -4.90
CA ILE A 46 -6.86 -8.42 -4.86
C ILE A 46 -6.55 -7.62 -6.14
N SER A 47 -5.30 -7.62 -6.58
CA SER A 47 -4.87 -6.90 -7.78
C SER A 47 -5.51 -7.45 -9.05
N ASP A 48 -5.65 -8.78 -9.14
CA ASP A 48 -6.29 -9.46 -10.27
C ASP A 48 -7.81 -9.26 -10.28
N ARG A 49 -8.42 -9.28 -9.09
CA ARG A 49 -9.87 -9.11 -8.94
C ARG A 49 -10.32 -7.69 -9.21
N TYR A 50 -9.52 -6.69 -8.87
CA TYR A 50 -9.89 -5.27 -8.95
C TYR A 50 -8.90 -4.52 -9.83
N THR A 51 -9.28 -4.30 -11.09
CA THR A 51 -8.45 -3.61 -12.10
C THR A 51 -8.08 -2.17 -11.71
N ALA A 52 -8.86 -1.55 -10.82
CA ALA A 52 -8.54 -0.25 -10.23
C ALA A 52 -7.25 -0.27 -9.38
N VAL A 53 -6.89 -1.41 -8.78
CA VAL A 53 -5.72 -1.52 -7.91
C VAL A 53 -4.41 -1.32 -8.70
N PRO A 54 -4.10 -2.08 -9.77
CA PRO A 54 -2.91 -1.81 -10.58
C PRO A 54 -2.85 -0.39 -11.15
N LYS A 55 -4.00 0.19 -11.52
CA LYS A 55 -4.08 1.58 -12.00
C LYS A 55 -3.67 2.56 -10.90
N LYS A 56 -4.24 2.43 -9.69
CA LYS A 56 -3.92 3.29 -8.54
C LYS A 56 -2.50 3.11 -8.04
N MET A 57 -1.97 1.89 -8.07
CA MET A 57 -0.55 1.65 -7.79
C MET A 57 0.36 2.45 -8.73
N LYS A 58 0.04 2.44 -10.03
CA LYS A 58 0.82 3.19 -11.03
C LYS A 58 0.69 4.70 -10.86
N GLU A 59 -0.51 5.19 -10.56
CA GLU A 59 -0.76 6.62 -10.30
C GLU A 59 -0.09 7.09 -9.02
N GLY A 60 -0.25 6.34 -7.92
CA GLY A 60 0.31 6.67 -6.61
C GLY A 60 1.83 6.67 -6.56
N GLN A 61 2.49 5.84 -7.36
CA GLN A 61 3.96 5.84 -7.44
C GLN A 61 4.54 7.21 -7.83
N ALA A 62 3.80 8.02 -8.59
CA ALA A 62 4.26 9.34 -9.03
C ALA A 62 3.93 10.46 -8.03
N ASP A 63 3.33 10.14 -6.88
CA ASP A 63 2.88 11.13 -5.91
C ASP A 63 4.05 11.77 -5.14
N PRO A 64 4.05 13.10 -4.91
CA PRO A 64 5.09 13.76 -4.13
C PRO A 64 5.24 13.25 -2.68
N VAL A 65 4.16 12.77 -2.06
CA VAL A 65 4.21 12.14 -0.72
C VAL A 65 4.97 10.82 -0.78
N VAL A 66 4.77 10.03 -1.85
CA VAL A 66 5.54 8.80 -2.07
C VAL A 66 7.00 9.12 -2.27
N ALA A 67 7.33 10.09 -3.14
CA ALA A 67 8.70 10.50 -3.38
C ALA A 67 9.39 10.96 -2.08
N TRP A 68 8.73 11.83 -1.31
CA TRP A 68 9.24 12.26 0.00
C TRP A 68 9.50 11.08 0.94
N PHE A 69 8.59 10.13 1.01
CA PHE A 69 8.73 8.97 1.88
C PHE A 69 9.92 8.10 1.45
N GLU A 70 10.02 7.76 0.16
CA GLU A 70 11.08 6.90 -0.37
C GLU A 70 12.47 7.58 -0.34
N GLU A 71 12.52 8.91 -0.34
CA GLU A 71 13.76 9.69 -0.13
C GLU A 71 14.21 9.72 1.34
N SER A 72 13.25 9.64 2.28
CA SER A 72 13.51 9.88 3.70
C SER A 72 13.53 8.61 4.55
N TYR A 73 12.85 7.54 4.10
CA TYR A 73 12.59 6.34 4.88
C TYR A 73 12.70 5.07 4.05
N SER A 74 12.95 3.95 4.75
CA SER A 74 12.93 2.60 4.19
C SER A 74 11.68 1.87 4.66
N TYR A 75 10.94 1.29 3.72
CA TYR A 75 9.75 0.48 4.03
C TYR A 75 10.02 -0.69 4.98
N LYS A 76 11.26 -1.20 5.05
CA LYS A 76 11.61 -2.36 5.89
C LYS A 76 11.92 -1.99 7.34
N ASP A 77 12.20 -0.72 7.59
CA ASP A 77 12.68 -0.26 8.89
C ASP A 77 11.51 0.19 9.78
N LEU A 78 10.33 0.38 9.20
CA LEU A 78 9.16 0.94 9.86
C LEU A 78 8.10 -0.13 10.14
N GLY A 79 7.76 -0.34 11.42
CA GLY A 79 6.60 -1.16 11.77
C GLY A 79 5.28 -0.55 11.25
N SER A 80 4.20 -1.33 11.23
CA SER A 80 2.92 -0.89 10.64
C SER A 80 2.38 0.40 11.28
N LYS A 81 2.50 0.51 12.62
CA LYS A 81 2.04 1.68 13.36
C LYS A 81 2.84 2.92 12.99
N GLU A 82 4.16 2.84 13.07
CA GLU A 82 5.08 3.94 12.78
C GLU A 82 4.95 4.40 11.32
N PHE A 83 4.84 3.45 10.39
CA PHE A 83 4.58 3.75 8.98
C PHE A 83 3.30 4.57 8.79
N ILE A 84 2.20 4.17 9.41
CA ILE A 84 0.92 4.89 9.30
C ILE A 84 1.00 6.27 9.99
N GLU A 85 1.62 6.35 11.16
CA GLU A 85 1.80 7.61 11.89
C GLU A 85 2.60 8.63 11.04
N LEU A 86 3.72 8.23 10.42
CA LEU A 86 4.51 9.09 9.55
C LEU A 86 3.73 9.63 8.35
N ILE A 87 2.91 8.79 7.71
CA ILE A 87 2.09 9.22 6.59
C ILE A 87 0.98 10.19 7.05
N ILE A 88 0.36 9.94 8.20
CA ILE A 88 -0.64 10.86 8.77
C ILE A 88 0.00 12.21 9.09
N GLU A 89 1.11 12.21 9.82
CA GLU A 89 1.85 13.45 10.16
C GLU A 89 2.16 14.26 8.90
N LYS A 90 2.61 13.60 7.82
CA LYS A 90 2.91 14.26 6.56
C LYS A 90 1.68 14.90 5.90
N LEU A 91 0.51 14.28 6.04
CA LEU A 91 -0.74 14.76 5.44
C LEU A 91 -1.39 15.88 6.26
N GLU A 92 -1.16 15.90 7.58
CA GLU A 92 -1.71 16.93 8.48
C GLU A 92 -0.93 18.25 8.43
N GLY A 93 0.38 18.21 8.12
CA GLY A 93 1.22 19.40 7.92
C GLY A 93 2.29 19.58 8.98
#